data_AF-D4JYN4-F1
#
_entry.id   AF-D4JYN4-F1
#
_cell.length_a   1.000
_cell.length_b   1.000
_cell.length_c   1.000
_cell.angle_alpha   90.00
_cell.angle_beta   90.00
_cell.angle_gamma   90.00
#
_symmetry.space_group_name_H-M   'P 1'
#
loop_
_entity.id
_entity.type
_entity.pdbx_description
1 polymer ?
#
loop_
_entity_poly.entity_id
_entity_poly.type
_entity_poly.pdbx_seq_one_letter_code
_entity_poly.pdbx_strand_id
1 'polypeptide(L)'
;MKVVQIISGGYGFRAKAGAPTKLILAGEVVCVDDAEAERLVKLGVAAEAELDAETKAIVEQADADSNDVETQEEASEAEEKPGRKGRKTAAE
;
A
#
# COMPACT_ATOMS: atom_id res chain seq x y z
N MET A 1 1.15 -2.27 -21.51
CA MET A 1 1.22 -1.82 -20.10
C MET A 1 1.25 -0.31 -20.10
N LYS A 2 0.37 0.30 -19.33
CA LYS A 2 0.23 1.76 -19.18
C LYS A 2 0.50 2.15 -17.75
N VAL A 3 0.90 3.40 -17.59
CA VAL A 3 1.11 3.99 -16.28
C VAL A 3 -0.03 4.95 -15.99
N VAL A 4 -0.61 4.80 -14.80
CA VAL A 4 -1.73 5.61 -14.34
C VAL A 4 -1.45 6.12 -12.93
N GLN A 5 -1.89 7.33 -12.64
CA GLN A 5 -1.86 7.87 -11.28
C GLN A 5 -3.21 7.62 -10.63
N ILE A 6 -3.21 7.02 -9.44
CA ILE A 6 -4.44 6.89 -8.65
C ILE A 6 -4.82 8.28 -8.17
N ILE A 7 -6.03 8.74 -8.49
CA ILE A 7 -6.51 10.08 -8.14
C ILE A 7 -7.58 10.05 -7.04
N SER A 8 -8.16 8.88 -6.77
CA SER A 8 -9.17 8.73 -5.73
C SER A 8 -9.17 7.34 -5.09
N GLY A 9 -9.50 7.29 -3.79
CA GLY A 9 -9.58 6.05 -3.02
C GLY A 9 -8.22 5.35 -2.86
N GLY A 10 -8.25 4.01 -2.93
CA GLY A 10 -7.06 3.17 -2.91
C GLY A 10 -7.23 1.99 -3.86
N TYR A 11 -6.15 1.64 -4.56
CA TYR A 11 -6.12 0.56 -5.55
C TYR A 11 -5.28 -0.61 -5.03
N GLY A 12 -5.89 -1.80 -4.99
CA GLY A 12 -5.18 -3.03 -4.61
C GLY A 12 -4.37 -3.56 -5.79
N PHE A 13 -3.06 -3.33 -5.78
CA PHE A 13 -2.16 -3.79 -6.81
C PHE A 13 -1.49 -5.12 -6.45
N ARG A 14 -1.44 -6.03 -7.41
CA ARG A 14 -0.66 -7.28 -7.33
C ARG A 14 0.27 -7.33 -8.53
N ALA A 15 1.58 -7.32 -8.29
CA ALA A 15 2.57 -7.39 -9.37
C ALA A 15 2.53 -8.72 -10.12
N LYS A 16 2.25 -9.83 -9.42
CA LYS A 16 2.18 -11.19 -9.99
C LYS A 16 1.15 -12.04 -9.24
N ALA A 17 0.68 -13.11 -9.87
CA ALA A 17 -0.16 -14.11 -9.21
C ALA A 17 0.58 -14.69 -7.99
N GLY A 18 -0.07 -14.70 -6.83
CA GLY A 18 0.51 -15.16 -5.56
C GLY A 18 1.37 -14.14 -4.81
N ALA A 19 1.65 -12.98 -5.40
CA ALA A 19 2.32 -11.89 -4.69
C ALA A 19 1.37 -11.23 -3.67
N PRO A 20 1.91 -10.67 -2.56
CA PRO A 20 1.12 -9.87 -1.64
C PRO A 20 0.48 -8.69 -2.38
N THR A 21 -0.74 -8.33 -1.97
CA THR A 21 -1.42 -7.14 -2.52
C THR A 21 -0.85 -5.92 -1.83
N LYS A 22 -0.34 -4.96 -2.60
CA LYS A 22 0.03 -3.64 -2.11
C LYS A 22 -1.14 -2.70 -2.33
N LEU A 23 -1.47 -1.90 -1.32
CA LEU A 23 -2.43 -0.82 -1.47
C LEU A 23 -1.69 0.41 -2.04
N ILE A 24 -2.17 0.91 -3.17
CA ILE A 24 -1.69 2.13 -3.83
C ILE A 24 -2.68 3.24 -3.52
N LEU A 25 -2.22 4.33 -2.91
CA LEU A 25 -3.04 5.45 -2.48
C LEU A 25 -3.12 6.54 -3.55
N ALA A 26 -4.06 7.47 -3.37
CA ALA A 26 -4.17 8.64 -4.24
C ALA A 26 -2.86 9.46 -4.26
N GLY A 27 -2.44 9.86 -5.46
CA GLY A 27 -1.16 10.49 -5.74
C GLY A 27 -0.07 9.52 -6.18
N GLU A 28 -0.18 8.24 -5.85
CA GLU A 28 0.78 7.21 -6.28
C GLU A 28 0.51 6.75 -7.72
N VAL A 29 1.59 6.34 -8.36
CA VAL A 29 1.62 5.93 -9.76
C VAL A 29 1.82 4.41 -9.84
N VAL A 30 1.06 3.74 -10.70
CA VAL A 30 1.13 2.28 -10.88
C VAL A 30 1.13 1.91 -12.36
N CYS A 31 1.88 0.85 -12.69
CA CYS A 31 1.92 0.27 -14.02
C CYS A 31 0.96 -0.92 -14.09
N VAL A 32 -0.03 -0.86 -14.97
CA VAL A 32 -1.05 -1.89 -15.19
C VAL A 32 -1.14 -2.25 -16.68
N ASP A 33 -1.88 -3.31 -17.01
CA ASP A 33 -2.18 -3.59 -18.42
C ASP A 33 -3.14 -2.54 -19.02
N ASP A 34 -3.18 -2.47 -20.34
CA ASP A 34 -3.93 -1.45 -21.06
C ASP A 34 -5.44 -1.52 -20.78
N ALA A 35 -5.99 -2.73 -20.61
CA ALA A 35 -7.42 -2.91 -20.35
C ALA A 35 -7.79 -2.46 -18.92
N GLU A 36 -6.96 -2.77 -17.93
CA GLU A 36 -7.18 -2.30 -16.55
C GLU A 36 -6.94 -0.79 -16.43
N ALA A 37 -5.97 -0.21 -17.14
CA ALA A 37 -5.78 1.25 -17.20
C ALA A 37 -7.04 1.95 -17.71
N GLU A 38 -7.59 1.52 -18.85
CA GLU A 38 -8.82 2.09 -19.42
C GLU A 38 -10.01 1.96 -18.45
N ARG A 39 -10.10 0.83 -17.75
CA ARG A 39 -11.13 0.61 -16.75
C ARG A 39 -10.99 1.59 -15.58
N LEU A 40 -9.78 1.76 -15.02
CA LEU A 40 -9.52 2.65 -13.90
C LEU A 40 -9.81 4.12 -14.25
N VAL A 41 -9.43 4.54 -15.46
CA VAL A 41 -9.72 5.88 -15.99
C VAL A 41 -11.23 6.09 -16.16
N LYS A 42 -11.93 5.11 -16.75
CA LYS A 42 -13.39 5.17 -16.93
C LYS A 42 -14.16 5.20 -15.60
N LEU A 43 -13.62 4.57 -14.56
CA LEU A 43 -14.18 4.60 -13.21
C LEU A 43 -13.85 5.89 -12.44
N GLY A 44 -12.97 6.76 -12.97
CA GLY A 44 -12.51 7.96 -12.26
C GLY A 44 -11.63 7.67 -11.05
N VAL A 45 -11.08 6.45 -10.96
CA VAL A 45 -10.16 6.04 -9.88
C VAL A 45 -8.73 6.46 -10.21
N ALA A 46 -8.37 6.47 -11.51
CA ALA A 46 -7.05 6.85 -11.98
C ALA A 46 -7.11 7.84 -13.15
N ALA A 47 -6.02 8.54 -13.40
CA ALA A 47 -5.80 9.35 -14.59
C ALA A 47 -4.62 8.79 -15.40
N GLU A 48 -4.64 8.97 -16.73
CA GLU A 48 -3.48 8.65 -17.57
C GLU A 48 -2.31 9.55 -17.13
N ALA A 49 -1.23 8.92 -16.68
CA ALA A 49 -0.01 9.62 -16.31
C ALA A 49 0.94 9.54 -17.51
N GLU A 50 1.15 10.66 -18.18
CA GLU A 50 2.26 10.78 -19.12
C GLU A 50 3.55 10.81 -18.30
N LEU A 51 4.24 9.67 -18.21
CA LEU A 51 5.60 9.63 -17.71
C LEU A 51 6.50 10.35 -18.71
N ASP A 52 6.86 11.59 -18.43
CA ASP A 52 8.08 12.14 -18.99
C ASP A 52 9.27 11.25 -18.60
N ALA A 53 10.29 11.22 -19.45
CA ALA A 53 11.43 10.31 -19.30
C ALA A 53 12.21 10.49 -17.98
N GLU A 54 12.02 11.61 -17.28
CA GLU A 54 12.65 11.93 -16.02
C GLU A 54 11.98 11.21 -14.84
N THR A 55 10.65 11.14 -14.86
CA THR A 55 9.86 10.48 -13.80
C THR A 55 9.96 8.95 -13.82
N LYS A 56 10.27 8.37 -15.00
CA LYS A 56 10.51 6.92 -15.16
C LYS A 56 11.73 6.43 -14.36
N ALA A 57 12.72 7.29 -14.12
CA ALA A 57 13.93 6.96 -13.36
C ALA A 57 13.68 6.90 -11.84
N ILE A 58 12.69 7.64 -11.33
CA ILE A 58 12.41 7.75 -9.90
C ILE A 58 11.63 6.51 -9.39
N VAL A 59 10.71 5.98 -10.19
CA VAL A 59 9.96 4.75 -9.86
C VAL A 59 10.90 3.54 -9.74
N GLU A 60 12.01 3.50 -10.47
CA GLU A 60 12.99 2.42 -10.43
C GLU A 60 13.94 2.52 -9.20
N GLN A 61 14.13 3.72 -8.63
CA GLN A 61 14.95 3.90 -7.42
C GLN A 61 14.23 3.49 -6.13
N ALA A 62 12.90 3.46 -6.10
CA ALA A 62 12.14 3.07 -4.91
C ALA A 62 12.25 1.56 -4.57
N ASP A 63 12.66 0.71 -5.51
CA ASP A 63 12.96 -0.70 -5.26
C ASP A 63 14.37 -0.92 -4.65
N ALA A 64 15.24 0.10 -4.64
CA ALA A 64 16.62 -0.01 -4.15
C ALA A 64 16.84 0.59 -2.74
N ASP A 65 16.01 1.53 -2.28
CA ASP A 65 16.20 2.27 -1.03
C ASP A 65 15.33 1.77 0.15
N SER A 66 14.70 0.59 0.06
CA SER A 66 13.93 0.01 1.16
C SER A 66 14.81 -0.65 2.25
N ASN A 67 16.02 -0.14 2.47
CA ASN A 67 16.90 -0.56 3.55
C ASN A 67 17.61 0.69 4.09
N ASP A 68 16.99 1.30 5.11
CA ASP A 68 17.54 2.16 6.17
C ASP A 68 16.75 3.49 6.37
N VAL A 69 15.73 3.45 7.24
CA VAL A 69 15.44 4.59 8.11
C VAL A 69 15.01 4.07 9.47
N GLU A 70 16.00 3.89 10.32
CA GLU A 70 15.84 3.67 11.75
C GLU A 70 15.49 5.00 12.45
N THR A 71 14.59 4.94 13.43
CA THR A 71 14.46 5.81 14.63
C THR A 71 13.92 7.24 14.53
N GLN A 72 12.73 7.46 15.12
CA GLN A 72 12.51 8.18 16.42
C GLN A 72 10.99 8.26 16.69
N GLU A 73 10.50 7.63 17.77
CA GLU A 73 10.06 8.27 19.03
C GLU A 73 8.65 8.89 18.90
N GLU A 74 7.61 8.46 19.61
CA GLU A 74 7.44 8.65 21.05
C GLU A 74 6.72 7.49 21.74
N ALA A 75 7.27 7.16 22.92
CA ALA A 75 6.60 6.44 23.96
C ALA A 75 5.41 7.24 24.51
N SER A 76 4.32 6.55 24.80
CA SER A 76 3.42 6.93 25.89
C SER A 76 2.86 5.65 26.49
N GLU A 77 3.54 5.21 27.54
CA GLU A 77 3.00 4.30 28.53
C GLU A 77 1.78 4.96 29.20
N ALA A 78 0.66 4.25 29.21
CA ALA A 78 -0.31 4.37 30.28
C ALA A 78 -0.72 2.94 30.65
N GLU A 79 -0.11 2.48 31.74
CA GLU A 79 -0.56 1.34 32.53
C GLU A 79 -2.07 1.41 32.77
N GLU A 80 -2.78 0.29 32.56
CA GLU A 80 -3.60 -0.27 33.64
C GLU A 80 -3.92 -1.75 33.34
N LYS A 81 -3.20 -2.66 33.99
CA LYS A 81 -3.75 -3.98 34.33
C LYS A 81 -3.94 -4.01 35.84
N PRO A 82 -5.01 -4.65 36.30
CA PRO A 82 -4.72 -5.87 37.04
C PRO A 82 -5.57 -7.05 36.55
N GLY A 83 -4.89 -8.19 36.43
CA GLY A 83 -5.47 -9.43 35.93
C GLY A 83 -6.62 -9.96 36.78
N ARG A 84 -7.56 -10.61 36.10
CA ARG A 84 -8.43 -11.61 36.72
C ARG A 84 -7.86 -13.01 36.47
N LYS A 85 -7.07 -13.48 37.45
CA LYS A 85 -6.85 -14.92 37.65
C LYS A 85 -8.17 -15.56 38.06
N GLY A 86 -8.47 -16.69 37.41
CA GLY A 86 -9.29 -17.76 37.97
C GLY A 86 -10.76 -17.75 37.54
N ARG A 87 -11.17 -18.80 36.81
CA ARG A 87 -11.76 -19.99 37.42
C ARG A 87 -11.82 -21.13 36.39
N LYS A 88 -11.09 -22.22 36.67
CA LYS A 88 -11.44 -23.54 36.14
C LYS A 88 -12.72 -23.97 36.85
N THR A 89 -13.70 -24.45 36.10
CA THR A 89 -14.71 -25.38 36.62
C THR A 89 -14.99 -26.38 35.52
N ALA A 90 -14.52 -27.61 35.77
CA ALA A 90 -15.05 -28.83 35.20
C ALA A 90 -16.40 -29.18 35.86
N ALA A 91 -16.99 -30.29 35.40
CA ALA A 91 -18.28 -30.91 35.72
C ALA A 91 -19.40 -30.48 34.76
N GLU A 92 -20.20 -31.36 34.17
CA GLU A 92 -20.39 -32.82 34.26
C GLU A 92 -20.96 -33.30 32.92
#